data_AF-A0A386UPD1-F1
#
_entry.id   AF-A0A386UPD1-F1
#
_cell.length_a   1.000
_cell.length_b   1.000
_cell.length_c   1.000
_cell.angle_alpha   90.00
_cell.angle_beta   90.00
_cell.angle_gamma   90.00
#
_symmetry.space_group_name_H-M   'P 1'
#
loop_
_entity.id
_entity.type
_entity.pdbx_description
1 polymer ?
#
loop_
_entity_poly.entity_id
_entity_poly.type
_entity_poly.pdbx_seq_one_letter_code
_entity_poly.pdbx_strand_id
1 'polypeptide(L)' 'MSDAISVNRKRRGRPKVGATLVGVRIEPDLLAWLDAERAKLDPVPSRPEMVRQILAEKQRGRI' A
#
# COMPACT_ATOMS: atom_id res chain seq x y z
N MET A 1 28.02 -28.46 27.85
CA MET A 1 28.37 -27.20 27.17
C MET A 1 27.49 -27.10 25.96
N SER A 2 26.60 -26.10 25.99
CA SER A 2 25.57 -25.81 25.02
C SER A 2 26.16 -24.97 23.89
N ASP A 3 25.66 -25.14 22.66
CA ASP A 3 25.47 -24.01 21.74
C ASP A 3 24.53 -24.41 20.61
N ALA A 4 23.24 -24.05 20.77
CA ALA A 4 22.29 -24.05 19.68
C ALA A 4 22.26 -22.65 19.06
N ILE A 5 22.94 -22.46 17.92
CA ILE A 5 22.91 -21.19 17.19
C ILE A 5 21.54 -21.06 16.50
N SER A 6 20.64 -20.26 17.08
CA SER A 6 19.40 -19.88 16.40
C SER A 6 19.70 -18.81 15.35
N VAL A 7 19.88 -19.21 14.08
CA VAL A 7 19.94 -18.26 12.97
C VAL A 7 18.53 -17.75 12.72
N ASN A 8 18.16 -16.67 13.39
CA ASN A 8 16.93 -15.93 13.13
C ASN A 8 17.08 -15.21 11.77
N ARG A 9 16.88 -15.96 10.67
CA ARG A 9 16.87 -15.39 9.31
C ARG A 9 15.68 -14.45 9.24
N LYS A 10 15.92 -13.15 9.39
CA LYS A 10 14.95 -12.10 9.02
C LYS A 10 14.45 -12.46 7.62
N ARG A 11 13.16 -12.81 7.51
CA ARG A 11 12.47 -12.97 6.21
C ARG A 11 12.85 -11.74 5.39
N ARG A 12 13.56 -11.93 4.27
CA ARG A 12 13.94 -10.83 3.37
C ARG A 12 12.66 -10.02 3.12
N GLY A 13 12.61 -8.81 3.67
CA GLY A 13 11.48 -7.92 3.42
C GLY A 13 11.32 -7.75 1.91
N ARG A 14 10.10 -7.43 1.46
CA ARG A 14 9.86 -7.09 0.05
C ARG A 14 10.95 -6.11 -0.41
N PRO A 15 11.58 -6.31 -1.58
CA PRO A 15 12.60 -5.39 -2.10
C PRO A 15 12.15 -3.95 -1.92
N LYS A 16 13.06 -3.08 -1.48
CA LYS A 16 12.75 -1.66 -1.30
C LYS A 16 12.29 -1.10 -2.65
N VAL A 17 11.00 -0.82 -2.75
CA VAL A 17 10.48 0.08 -3.78
C VAL A 17 10.96 1.47 -3.37
N GLY A 18 11.47 2.28 -4.30
CA GLY A 18 12.00 3.63 -4.04
C GLY A 18 10.92 4.64 -3.62
N ALA A 19 10.12 4.29 -2.61
CA ALA A 19 8.97 5.03 -2.12
C ALA A 19 8.98 5.03 -0.59
N THR A 20 8.52 6.13 -0.01
CA THR A 20 8.36 6.29 1.44
C THR A 20 7.00 5.73 1.88
N LEU A 21 6.99 4.93 2.96
CA LEU A 21 5.74 4.45 3.55
C LEU A 21 4.99 5.60 4.22
N VAL A 22 3.74 5.81 3.84
CA VAL A 22 2.83 6.75 4.51
C VAL A 22 1.67 5.93 5.09
N GLY A 23 1.62 5.81 6.41
CA GLY A 23 0.53 5.13 7.13
C GLY A 23 -0.55 6.12 7.55
N VAL A 24 -1.72 6.08 6.90
CA VAL A 24 -2.83 6.99 7.15
C VAL A 24 -4.01 6.23 7.74
N ARG A 25 -4.67 6.82 8.75
CA ARG A 25 -5.98 6.35 9.22
C ARG A 25 -7.06 7.01 8.36
N ILE A 26 -7.93 6.19 7.78
CA ILE A 26 -9.03 6.63 6.92
C ILE A 26 -10.33 6.23 7.60
N GLU A 27 -11.29 7.15 7.65
CA GLU A 27 -12.61 6.89 8.20
C GLU A 27 -13.33 5.75 7.44
N PRO A 28 -14.14 4.92 8.11
CA PRO A 28 -14.75 3.73 7.50
C PRO A 28 -15.55 4.03 6.23
N ASP A 29 -16.31 5.13 6.21
CA ASP A 29 -17.14 5.52 5.08
C ASP A 29 -16.30 5.89 3.85
N LEU A 30 -15.20 6.62 4.07
CA LEU A 30 -14.27 6.98 3.00
C LEU A 30 -13.51 5.74 2.48
N LEU A 31 -13.19 4.80 3.36
CA LEU A 31 -12.59 3.52 2.97
C LEU A 31 -13.56 2.68 2.12
N ALA A 32 -14.84 2.64 2.49
CA ALA A 32 -15.87 1.94 1.72
C ALA A 32 -16.04 2.54 0.32
N TRP A 33 -16.06 3.88 0.22
CA TRP A 33 -16.06 4.57 -1.07
C TRP A 33 -14.83 4.21 -1.91
N LEU A 34 -13.63 4.24 -1.31
CA LEU A 34 -12.38 3.90 -2.01
C LEU A 34 -12.44 2.47 -2.56
N ASP A 35 -12.96 1.52 -1.78
CA ASP A 35 -13.09 0.13 -2.21
C ASP A 35 -14.12 -0.04 -3.34
N ALA A 36 -15.22 0.72 -3.30
CA ALA A 36 -16.21 0.74 -4.38
C ALA A 36 -15.65 1.33 -5.68
N GLU A 37 -14.90 2.43 -5.62
CA GLU A 37 -14.26 3.02 -6.81
C GLU A 37 -13.20 2.08 -7.42
N ARG A 38 -12.41 1.41 -6.57
CA ARG A 38 -11.42 0.42 -7.02
C ARG A 38 -12.06 -0.71 -7.82
N ALA A 39 -13.23 -1.19 -7.40
CA ALA A 39 -13.93 -2.29 -8.04
C ALA A 39 -14.44 -1.96 -9.46
N LYS A 40 -14.49 -0.67 -9.84
CA LYS A 40 -14.90 -0.23 -11.19
C LYS A 40 -13.77 -0.32 -12.22
N LEU A 41 -12.52 -0.48 -11.78
CA LEU A 41 -11.35 -0.47 -12.65
C LEU A 41 -10.89 -1.89 -12.97
N ASP A 42 -10.42 -2.10 -14.20
CA ASP A 42 -9.80 -3.36 -14.64
C ASP A 42 -8.40 -3.10 -15.22
N PRO A 43 -7.33 -3.67 -14.62
CA PRO A 43 -7.33 -4.53 -13.45
C PRO A 43 -7.65 -3.77 -12.16
N VAL A 44 -8.30 -4.44 -11.21
CA VAL A 44 -8.65 -3.85 -9.90
C VAL A 44 -7.38 -3.45 -9.15
N PRO A 45 -7.09 -2.15 -8.94
CA PRO A 45 -5.87 -1.73 -8.28
C PRO A 45 -5.93 -2.06 -6.78
N SER A 46 -4.77 -2.24 -6.14
CA SER A 46 -4.71 -2.33 -4.68
C SER A 46 -5.04 -0.98 -4.02
N ARG A 47 -5.39 -0.95 -2.73
CA ARG A 47 -5.69 0.32 -2.04
C ARG A 47 -4.54 1.34 -2.13
N PRO A 48 -3.26 0.96 -1.86
CA PRO A 48 -2.15 1.90 -2.06
C PRO A 48 -1.98 2.36 -3.51
N GLU A 49 -2.24 1.49 -4.50
CA GLU A 49 -2.15 1.90 -5.91
C GLU A 49 -3.24 2.91 -6.28
N MET A 50 -4.49 2.66 -5.86
CA MET A 50 -5.60 3.60 -6.11
C MET A 50 -5.32 4.98 -5.49
N VAL A 51 -4.83 5.01 -4.25
CA VAL A 51 -4.46 6.27 -3.59
C VAL A 51 -3.37 7.00 -4.37
N ARG A 52 -2.36 6.30 -4.90
CA ARG A 52 -1.32 6.93 -5.74
C ARG A 52 -1.89 7.49 -7.04
N GLN A 53 -2.83 6.80 -7.68
CA GLN A 53 -3.50 7.28 -8.89
C GLN A 53 -4.28 8.57 -8.63
N ILE A 54 -5.11 8.59 -7.57
CA ILE A 54 -5.87 9.78 -7.17
C ILE A 54 -4.94 10.97 -6.90
N LEU A 55 -3.85 10.76 -6.15
CA LEU A 55 -2.87 11.81 -5.87
C LEU A 55 -2.15 12.30 -7.13
N ALA A 56 -1.79 11.40 -8.04
CA ALA A 56 -1.16 11.75 -9.31
C ALA A 56 -2.10 12.56 -10.21
N GLU A 57 -3.39 12.18 -10.29
CA GLU A 57 -4.39 12.94 -11.04
C GLU A 57 -4.66 14.30 -10.41
N LYS A 58 -4.71 14.38 -9.07
CA LYS A 58 -4.84 15.67 -8.37
C LYS A 58 -3.62 16.57 -8.61
N GLN A 59 -2.41 16.01 -8.58
CA GLN A 59 -1.17 16.75 -8.89
C GLN A 59 -1.16 17.27 -10.34
N ARG A 60 -1.75 16.52 -11.28
CA ARG A 60 -1.91 16.92 -12.69
C ARG A 60 -3.06 17.90 -12.91
N GLY A 61 -3.89 18.17 -11.90
CA GLY A 61 -5.03 19.09 -11.98
C GLY A 61 -6.28 18.52 -12.68
N ARG A 62 -6.46 17.18 -12.69
CA ARG A 62 -7.58 16.53 -13.40
C ARG A 62 -8.79 16.15 -12.53
N ILE A 63 -8.87 16.64 -11.29
CA ILE A 63 -9.98 16.38 -10.36
C ILE A 63 -10.19 17.60 -9.46
#